data_AF-A0AAN6I7W9-F1
#
_entry.id   AF-A0AAN6I7W9-F1
#
_cell.length_a   1.000
_cell.length_b   1.000
_cell.length_c   1.000
_cell.angle_alpha   90.00
_cell.angle_beta   90.00
_cell.angle_gamma   90.00
#
_symmetry.space_group_name_H-M   'P 1'
#
loop_
_entity.id
_entity.type
_entity.pdbx_description
1 polymer ?
#
loop_
_entity_poly.entity_id
_entity_poly.type
_entity_poly.pdbx_seq_one_letter_code
_entity_poly.pdbx_strand_id
1 'polypeptide(L)'
;MFKPTLVLVIALILPLVYQQLLNLLNRNTIPLHVLRYYVQHPLDDVTIKIPVYIESSDLRFLDFDFYEYTNQTDALLMKFFISDGNGIYVDAVEGYAALFYTLEAVDANDVPYFGTQLLLDHCYNDEIKNYVADSFLQLVDNDSKNHSFLHQSQFETSLQDPLRLVFVMMSAETSWDVEQAVKLHLEPVLSILSNYTLEFLHVDEDVKSPSRYIDEHFPEELSMLPNLADFYLAHNSSNSTVYLLYYPFELADDSIHTMSVDNHSIYSSKENTFLNIKSWGSVYFAHTESYHGYVSALNLADCMWSFAETVLDHYHFPNENMAPALRIQMYKRIATVRNLTYFSHRLSQVVGWLERNILDSSLGSAILDAFDRREQVKQMLQKYDYDLALQISTDLVAVFDKQIQNLDFGDLEIIE
;
A
#
# COMPACT_ATOMS: atom_id res chain seq x y z
N MET A 1 64.02 -26.96 16.08
CA MET A 1 64.79 -25.83 15.52
C MET A 1 64.71 -25.95 14.00
N PHE A 2 63.87 -25.16 13.33
CA PHE A 2 63.70 -25.25 11.87
C PHE A 2 65.00 -24.82 11.19
N LYS A 3 65.43 -25.56 10.16
CA LYS A 3 66.65 -25.22 9.40
C LYS A 3 66.49 -23.79 8.84
N PRO A 4 67.52 -22.93 8.92
CA PRO A 4 67.43 -21.54 8.49
C PRO A 4 67.01 -21.37 7.02
N THR A 5 67.31 -22.36 6.18
CA THR A 5 66.82 -22.45 4.80
C THR A 5 65.31 -22.60 4.68
N LEU A 6 64.65 -23.33 5.58
CA LEU A 6 63.19 -23.47 5.58
C LEU A 6 62.50 -22.17 5.98
N VAL A 7 63.07 -21.45 6.95
CA VAL A 7 62.56 -20.14 7.40
C VAL A 7 62.69 -19.11 6.28
N LEU A 8 63.79 -19.13 5.52
CA LEU A 8 64.00 -18.23 4.38
C LEU A 8 63.04 -18.53 3.22
N VAL A 9 62.81 -19.82 2.93
CA VAL A 9 61.86 -20.26 1.89
C VAL A 9 60.43 -19.91 2.27
N ILE A 10 60.04 -20.12 3.53
CA ILE A 10 58.73 -19.69 4.03
C ILE A 10 58.62 -18.16 3.96
N ALA A 11 59.63 -17.40 4.38
CA ALA A 11 59.61 -15.93 4.32
C ALA A 11 59.59 -15.35 2.90
N LEU A 12 60.06 -16.08 1.89
CA LEU A 12 60.01 -15.69 0.48
C LEU A 12 58.70 -16.11 -0.20
N ILE A 13 58.12 -17.25 0.19
CA ILE A 13 56.89 -17.77 -0.41
C ILE A 13 55.65 -17.17 0.25
N LEU A 14 55.66 -16.90 1.56
CA LEU A 14 54.50 -16.36 2.28
C LEU A 14 54.01 -15.03 1.69
N PRO A 15 54.88 -14.05 1.35
CA PRO A 15 54.44 -12.79 0.74
C PRO A 15 53.87 -13.00 -0.66
N LEU A 16 54.44 -13.93 -1.45
CA LEU A 16 53.96 -14.27 -2.79
C LEU A 16 52.60 -14.97 -2.75
N VAL A 17 52.42 -15.91 -1.82
CA VAL A 17 51.15 -16.60 -1.57
C VAL A 17 50.14 -15.65 -0.95
N TYR A 18 50.56 -14.78 -0.03
CA TYR A 18 49.72 -13.74 0.55
C TYR A 18 49.29 -12.73 -0.50
N GLN A 19 50.17 -12.32 -1.43
CA GLN A 19 49.85 -11.39 -2.52
C GLN A 19 49.03 -12.04 -3.63
N GLN A 20 49.19 -13.35 -3.88
CA GLN A 20 48.28 -14.12 -4.74
C GLN A 20 46.91 -14.33 -4.09
N LEU A 21 46.85 -14.58 -2.78
CA LEU A 21 45.61 -14.62 -2.00
C LEU A 21 44.96 -13.23 -1.91
N LEU A 22 45.75 -12.17 -1.73
CA LEU A 22 45.28 -10.80 -1.75
C LEU A 22 44.81 -10.42 -3.15
N ASN A 23 45.42 -10.94 -4.23
CA ASN A 23 44.94 -10.75 -5.59
C ASN A 23 43.73 -11.63 -5.92
N LEU A 24 43.52 -12.74 -5.21
CA LEU A 24 42.31 -13.58 -5.29
C LEU A 24 41.15 -13.00 -4.45
N LEU A 25 41.47 -12.34 -3.34
CA LEU A 25 40.53 -11.62 -2.48
C LEU A 25 40.25 -10.19 -3.00
N ASN A 26 41.23 -9.53 -3.61
CA ASN A 26 41.09 -8.27 -4.37
C ASN A 26 40.60 -8.50 -5.79
N ARG A 27 40.51 -9.76 -6.24
CA ARG A 27 39.61 -10.10 -7.35
C ARG A 27 38.21 -9.98 -6.78
N ASN A 28 37.68 -8.76 -6.87
CA ASN A 28 36.28 -8.41 -6.88
C ASN A 28 35.56 -9.28 -7.91
N THR A 29 35.36 -10.57 -7.64
CA THR A 29 34.62 -11.47 -8.52
C THR A 29 33.45 -11.96 -7.73
N ILE A 30 32.39 -11.15 -7.71
CA ILE A 30 31.06 -11.67 -7.39
C ILE A 30 30.77 -12.73 -8.46
N PRO A 31 30.56 -14.01 -8.09
CA PRO A 31 30.42 -15.03 -9.10
C PRO A 31 29.20 -14.76 -9.96
N LEU A 32 29.35 -14.71 -11.28
CA LEU A 32 28.27 -14.38 -12.21
C LEU A 32 27.04 -15.30 -12.03
N HIS A 33 27.27 -16.56 -11.65
CA HIS A 33 26.19 -17.51 -11.35
C HIS A 33 25.34 -17.11 -10.13
N VAL A 34 25.92 -16.44 -9.14
CA VAL A 34 25.18 -15.89 -7.98
C VAL A 34 24.31 -14.73 -8.44
N LEU A 35 24.84 -13.84 -9.27
CA LEU A 35 24.06 -12.73 -9.83
C LEU A 35 22.89 -13.25 -10.67
N ARG A 36 23.14 -14.23 -11.54
CA ARG A 36 22.11 -14.88 -12.36
C ARG A 36 21.02 -15.56 -11.52
N TYR A 37 21.37 -16.15 -10.37
CA TYR A 37 20.39 -16.72 -9.45
C TYR A 37 19.39 -15.65 -9.01
N TYR A 38 19.84 -14.51 -8.49
CA TYR A 38 18.94 -13.44 -8.04
C TYR A 38 18.20 -12.71 -9.17
N VAL A 39 18.70 -12.81 -10.40
CA VAL A 39 17.99 -12.38 -11.62
C VAL A 39 16.79 -13.29 -11.94
N GLN A 40 17.00 -14.61 -11.85
CA GLN A 40 15.97 -15.61 -12.18
C GLN A 40 15.01 -15.89 -11.03
N HIS A 41 15.46 -15.64 -9.80
CA HIS A 41 14.80 -15.95 -8.55
C HIS A 41 14.72 -14.72 -7.64
N PRO A 42 14.03 -13.64 -8.08
CA PRO A 42 14.03 -12.35 -7.36
C PRO A 42 13.45 -12.44 -5.94
N LEU A 43 12.59 -13.43 -5.67
CA LEU A 43 11.78 -13.53 -4.46
C LEU A 43 11.93 -14.86 -3.71
N ASP A 44 12.74 -15.82 -4.19
CA ASP A 44 12.86 -17.18 -3.61
C ASP A 44 13.22 -17.19 -2.11
N ASP A 45 14.01 -16.21 -1.67
CA ASP A 45 14.47 -16.05 -0.29
C ASP A 45 13.72 -14.94 0.47
N VAL A 46 12.66 -14.39 -0.11
CA VAL A 46 11.84 -13.34 0.49
C VAL A 46 10.61 -13.98 1.14
N THR A 47 10.43 -13.71 2.42
CA THR A 47 9.23 -14.15 3.16
C THR A 47 8.60 -12.93 3.81
N ILE A 48 7.33 -12.71 3.46
CA ILE A 48 6.49 -11.67 4.05
C ILE A 48 5.66 -12.34 5.13
N LYS A 49 5.76 -11.83 6.36
CA LYS A 49 4.88 -12.26 7.45
C LYS A 49 3.80 -11.20 7.64
N ILE A 50 2.58 -11.61 7.94
CA ILE A 50 1.44 -10.72 8.22
C ILE A 50 0.93 -11.05 9.62
N PRO A 51 0.84 -10.06 10.53
CA PRO A 51 0.27 -10.30 11.85
C PRO A 51 -1.25 -10.44 11.74
N VAL A 52 -1.78 -11.55 12.24
CA VAL A 52 -3.22 -11.78 12.40
C VAL A 52 -3.44 -12.12 13.86
N TYR A 53 -4.30 -11.35 14.53
CA TYR A 53 -4.66 -11.61 15.91
C TYR A 53 -5.95 -12.42 15.93
N ILE A 54 -5.94 -13.50 16.69
CA ILE A 54 -7.10 -14.36 16.86
C ILE A 54 -7.69 -14.04 18.22
N GLU A 55 -9.02 -13.97 18.34
CA GLU A 55 -9.73 -13.92 19.62
C GLU A 55 -10.78 -15.03 19.65
N SER A 56 -10.75 -15.85 20.69
CA SER A 56 -11.76 -16.89 20.91
C SER A 56 -11.98 -17.11 22.39
N SER A 57 -13.24 -17.06 22.82
CA SER A 57 -13.66 -17.49 24.15
C SER A 57 -13.71 -19.02 24.27
N ASP A 58 -13.87 -19.69 23.14
CA ASP A 58 -14.31 -21.08 23.07
C ASP A 58 -13.17 -22.04 22.72
N LEU A 59 -12.19 -21.58 21.94
CA LEU A 59 -11.00 -22.34 21.55
C LEU A 59 -9.74 -21.69 22.13
N ARG A 60 -8.94 -22.47 22.85
CA ARG A 60 -7.57 -22.09 23.20
C ARG A 60 -6.62 -22.67 22.15
N PHE A 61 -6.10 -21.81 21.30
CA PHE A 61 -5.05 -22.20 20.36
C PHE A 61 -3.71 -22.26 21.11
N LEU A 62 -3.20 -23.47 21.33
CA LEU A 62 -1.98 -23.71 22.11
C LEU A 62 -0.69 -23.21 21.42
N ASP A 63 -0.74 -22.96 20.11
CA ASP A 63 0.41 -22.56 19.29
C ASP A 63 0.37 -21.08 18.85
N PHE A 64 -0.65 -20.33 19.26
CA PHE A 64 -0.69 -18.89 19.05
C PHE A 64 -0.36 -18.23 20.38
N ASP A 65 0.88 -17.74 20.52
CA ASP A 65 1.26 -16.91 21.66
C ASP A 65 0.45 -15.61 21.62
N PHE A 66 -0.69 -15.62 22.33
CA PHE A 66 -1.53 -14.48 22.60
C PHE A 66 -0.73 -13.45 23.42
N TYR A 67 -0.18 -12.44 22.74
CA TYR A 67 0.23 -11.22 23.44
C TYR A 67 -0.95 -10.25 23.50
N GLU A 68 -1.23 -9.76 24.72
CA GLU A 68 -2.10 -8.61 24.96
C GLU A 68 -1.64 -7.41 24.12
N TYR A 69 -2.27 -7.18 22.97
CA TYR A 69 -2.14 -5.96 22.18
C TYR A 69 -3.53 -5.49 21.75
N THR A 70 -4.30 -4.97 22.69
CA THR A 70 -5.67 -4.47 22.48
C THR A 70 -5.74 -3.07 21.86
N ASN A 71 -4.69 -2.59 21.18
CA ASN A 71 -4.65 -1.25 20.59
C ASN A 71 -3.72 -1.18 19.36
N GLN A 72 -3.85 -2.12 18.42
CA GLN A 72 -3.21 -1.99 17.11
C GLN A 72 -4.30 -1.85 16.04
N THR A 73 -4.53 -0.61 15.63
CA THR A 73 -5.39 -0.24 14.48
C THR A 73 -4.88 -0.78 13.14
N ASP A 74 -3.69 -1.39 13.15
CA ASP A 74 -2.92 -1.75 11.96
C ASP A 74 -2.87 -3.27 11.74
N ALA A 75 -3.71 -4.02 12.45
CA ALA A 75 -3.75 -5.48 12.36
C ALA A 75 -5.18 -6.01 12.25
N LEU A 76 -5.33 -7.13 11.54
CA LEU A 76 -6.62 -7.81 11.38
C LEU A 76 -6.94 -8.60 12.66
N LEU A 77 -8.11 -8.35 13.23
CA LEU A 77 -8.65 -9.14 14.34
C LEU A 77 -9.62 -10.20 13.81
N MET A 78 -9.33 -11.47 14.05
CA MET A 78 -10.19 -12.59 13.69
C MET A 78 -10.86 -13.18 14.94
N LYS A 79 -12.19 -13.17 15.00
CA LYS A 79 -12.95 -13.79 16.09
C LYS A 79 -13.53 -15.13 15.68
N PHE A 80 -13.53 -16.07 16.61
CA PHE A 80 -14.04 -17.43 16.40
C PHE A 80 -15.20 -17.68 17.35
N PHE A 81 -16.39 -17.93 16.80
CA PHE A 81 -17.62 -18.16 17.56
C PHE A 81 -18.22 -19.52 17.27
N ILE A 82 -18.55 -20.27 18.33
CA ILE A 82 -19.43 -21.44 18.19
C ILE A 82 -20.83 -20.96 17.78
N SER A 83 -21.41 -21.59 16.77
CA SER A 83 -22.75 -21.28 16.26
C SER A 83 -23.48 -22.54 15.77
N ASP A 84 -24.78 -22.41 15.49
CA ASP A 84 -25.62 -23.49 14.95
C ASP A 84 -25.32 -23.80 13.46
N GLY A 85 -24.46 -22.99 12.82
CA GLY A 85 -23.98 -23.20 11.46
C GLY A 85 -22.55 -22.70 11.24
N ASN A 86 -21.98 -23.04 10.09
CA ASN A 86 -20.72 -22.45 9.64
C ASN A 86 -21.00 -21.18 8.86
N GLY A 87 -20.20 -20.14 9.07
CA GLY A 87 -20.36 -18.85 8.39
C GLY A 87 -19.15 -17.96 8.53
N ILE A 88 -18.98 -17.08 7.55
CA ILE A 88 -17.93 -16.06 7.53
C ILE A 88 -18.61 -14.69 7.53
N TYR A 89 -18.13 -13.81 8.38
CA TYR A 89 -18.50 -12.40 8.40
C TYR A 89 -17.23 -11.56 8.38
N VAL A 90 -17.21 -10.52 7.55
CA VAL A 90 -16.09 -9.58 7.48
C VAL A 90 -16.66 -8.18 7.64
N ASP A 91 -16.20 -7.51 8.69
CA ASP A 91 -16.37 -6.08 8.87
C ASP A 91 -15.04 -5.40 8.51
N ALA A 92 -14.99 -4.99 7.25
CA ALA A 92 -13.82 -4.37 6.68
C ALA A 92 -13.55 -2.98 7.30
N VAL A 93 -14.56 -2.33 7.89
CA VAL A 93 -14.46 -0.98 8.50
C VAL A 93 -13.70 -1.04 9.82
N GLU A 94 -14.06 -2.00 10.68
CA GLU A 94 -13.39 -2.19 11.97
C GLU A 94 -12.09 -3.03 11.87
N GLY A 95 -11.71 -3.47 10.66
CA GLY A 95 -10.57 -4.38 10.48
C GLY A 95 -10.81 -5.73 11.17
N TYR A 96 -12.06 -6.19 11.13
CA TYR A 96 -12.57 -7.31 11.90
C TYR A 96 -13.12 -8.41 10.98
N ALA A 97 -12.75 -9.66 11.25
CA ALA A 97 -13.31 -10.82 10.58
C ALA A 97 -13.79 -11.83 11.63
N ALA A 98 -14.88 -12.53 11.34
CA ALA A 98 -15.45 -13.55 12.21
C ALA A 98 -15.71 -14.85 11.47
N LEU A 99 -15.28 -15.95 12.09
CA LEU A 99 -15.64 -17.29 11.71
C LEU A 99 -16.65 -17.85 12.72
N PHE A 100 -17.84 -18.15 12.23
CA PHE A 100 -18.85 -18.92 12.94
C PHE A 100 -18.68 -20.38 12.56
N TYR A 101 -18.61 -21.28 13.54
CA TYR A 101 -18.40 -22.70 13.29
C TYR A 101 -19.22 -23.59 14.22
N THR A 102 -19.56 -24.79 13.76
CA THR A 102 -20.24 -25.80 14.58
C THR A 102 -19.23 -26.66 15.35
N LEU A 103 -19.68 -27.31 16.43
CA LEU A 103 -18.85 -28.30 17.15
C LEU A 103 -18.44 -29.48 16.25
N GLU A 104 -19.24 -29.81 15.24
CA GLU A 104 -18.94 -30.85 14.25
C GLU A 104 -17.75 -30.44 13.37
N ALA A 105 -17.63 -29.15 13.00
CA ALA A 105 -16.48 -28.63 12.27
C ALA A 105 -15.18 -28.68 13.11
N VAL A 106 -15.31 -28.58 14.44
CA VAL A 106 -14.17 -28.80 15.36
C VAL A 106 -13.76 -30.27 15.34
N ASP A 107 -14.71 -31.19 15.46
CA ASP A 107 -14.45 -32.64 15.46
C ASP A 107 -13.83 -33.11 14.14
N ALA A 108 -14.26 -32.50 13.02
CA ALA A 108 -13.68 -32.74 11.69
C ALA A 108 -12.32 -32.07 11.46
N ASN A 109 -11.86 -31.21 12.38
CA ASN A 109 -10.64 -30.39 12.24
C ASN A 109 -10.68 -29.44 11.02
N ASP A 110 -11.85 -28.91 10.69
CA ASP A 110 -12.07 -28.01 9.55
C ASP A 110 -11.81 -26.53 9.90
N VAL A 111 -11.86 -26.17 11.19
CA VAL A 111 -11.69 -24.78 11.66
C VAL A 111 -10.39 -24.11 11.17
N PRO A 112 -9.21 -24.77 11.20
CA PRO A 112 -7.98 -24.20 10.65
C PRO A 112 -8.06 -23.93 9.13
N TYR A 113 -8.76 -24.79 8.39
CA TYR A 113 -8.96 -24.62 6.96
C TYR A 113 -9.85 -23.41 6.69
N PHE A 114 -11.01 -23.31 7.36
CA PHE A 114 -11.91 -22.16 7.21
C PHE A 114 -11.28 -20.84 7.66
N GLY A 115 -10.48 -20.85 8.73
CA GLY A 115 -9.73 -19.66 9.16
C GLY A 115 -8.71 -19.22 8.11
N THR A 116 -8.02 -20.17 7.47
CA THR A 116 -7.09 -19.87 6.37
C THR A 116 -7.83 -19.30 5.16
N GLN A 117 -8.96 -19.89 4.80
CA GLN A 117 -9.79 -19.43 3.70
C GLN A 117 -10.34 -18.02 3.94
N LEU A 118 -10.78 -17.72 5.16
CA LEU A 118 -11.18 -16.37 5.57
C LEU A 118 -10.06 -15.34 5.31
N LEU A 119 -8.83 -15.65 5.71
CA LEU A 119 -7.70 -14.75 5.48
C LEU A 119 -7.41 -14.55 3.99
N LEU A 120 -7.25 -15.65 3.24
CA LEU A 120 -6.77 -15.58 1.87
C LEU A 120 -7.85 -15.08 0.90
N ASP A 121 -9.08 -15.57 1.03
CA ASP A 121 -10.13 -15.31 0.04
C ASP A 121 -10.94 -14.05 0.36
N HIS A 122 -11.03 -13.66 1.65
CA HIS A 122 -11.91 -12.57 2.08
C HIS A 122 -11.19 -11.36 2.67
N CYS A 123 -9.95 -11.49 3.16
CA CYS A 123 -9.23 -10.36 3.77
C CYS A 123 -8.02 -9.87 2.96
N TYR A 124 -7.38 -10.75 2.17
CA TYR A 124 -6.12 -10.44 1.47
C TYR A 124 -6.13 -10.81 -0.02
N ASN A 125 -7.30 -11.04 -0.62
CA ASN A 125 -7.41 -11.59 -1.96
C ASN A 125 -6.77 -10.68 -3.04
N ASP A 126 -7.00 -9.36 -3.05
CA ASP A 126 -6.39 -8.44 -4.02
C ASP A 126 -4.89 -8.33 -3.78
N GLU A 127 -4.43 -8.38 -2.52
CA GLU A 127 -3.01 -8.44 -2.23
C GLU A 127 -2.38 -9.70 -2.82
N ILE A 128 -3.01 -10.87 -2.63
CA ILE A 128 -2.52 -12.16 -3.12
C ILE A 128 -2.46 -12.20 -4.65
N LYS A 129 -3.42 -11.56 -5.34
CA LYS A 129 -3.39 -11.41 -6.81
C LYS A 129 -2.18 -10.63 -7.34
N ASN A 130 -1.41 -9.96 -6.49
CA ASN A 130 -0.14 -9.31 -6.85
C ASN A 130 1.08 -10.24 -6.67
N TYR A 131 0.89 -11.44 -6.13
CA TYR A 131 1.97 -12.40 -5.86
C TYR A 131 1.86 -13.69 -6.68
N VAL A 132 0.84 -13.82 -7.53
CA VAL A 132 0.68 -14.99 -8.41
C VAL A 132 1.57 -14.87 -9.64
N ALA A 133 1.84 -15.99 -10.32
CA ALA A 133 2.75 -16.01 -11.47
C ALA A 133 2.35 -15.02 -12.58
N ASP A 134 1.04 -14.86 -12.81
CA ASP A 134 0.48 -13.97 -13.83
C ASP A 134 0.72 -12.48 -13.52
N SER A 135 1.08 -12.12 -12.28
CA SER A 135 1.43 -10.74 -11.89
C SER A 135 2.82 -10.33 -12.34
N PHE A 136 3.60 -11.24 -12.93
CA PHE A 136 5.00 -11.00 -13.32
C PHE A 136 5.19 -11.20 -14.82
N LEU A 137 5.85 -10.23 -15.45
CA LEU A 137 6.29 -10.30 -16.84
C LEU A 137 7.69 -10.90 -16.90
N GLN A 138 7.86 -11.88 -17.79
CA GLN A 138 9.17 -12.44 -18.08
C GLN A 138 9.85 -11.60 -19.18
N LEU A 139 10.91 -10.87 -18.81
CA LEU A 139 11.69 -10.06 -19.75
C LEU A 139 12.91 -10.85 -20.21
N VAL A 140 13.08 -11.01 -21.51
CA VAL A 140 14.18 -11.80 -22.11
C VAL A 140 15.12 -10.87 -22.84
N ASP A 141 16.42 -10.95 -22.51
CA ASP A 141 17.46 -10.27 -23.26
C ASP A 141 17.83 -11.09 -24.50
N ASN A 142 17.63 -10.50 -25.68
CA ASN A 142 17.89 -11.11 -26.99
C ASN A 142 19.36 -11.53 -27.18
N ASP A 143 20.29 -10.82 -26.56
CA ASP A 143 21.72 -11.08 -26.72
C ASP A 143 22.23 -12.18 -25.77
N SER A 144 21.74 -12.19 -24.52
CA SER A 144 22.27 -13.09 -23.47
C SER A 144 21.41 -14.33 -23.22
N LYS A 145 20.18 -14.39 -23.75
CA LYS A 145 19.14 -15.40 -23.40
C LYS A 145 18.83 -15.48 -21.90
N ASN A 146 19.32 -14.52 -21.11
CA ASN A 146 18.93 -14.39 -19.72
C ASN A 146 17.51 -13.84 -19.67
N HIS A 147 16.77 -14.24 -18.66
CA HIS A 147 15.46 -13.69 -18.38
C HIS A 147 15.42 -13.15 -16.96
N SER A 148 14.62 -12.12 -16.74
CA SER A 148 14.28 -11.56 -15.44
C SER A 148 12.77 -11.53 -15.29
N PHE A 149 12.28 -11.52 -14.06
CA PHE A 149 10.86 -11.33 -13.77
C PHE A 149 10.65 -9.93 -13.22
N LEU A 150 9.67 -9.22 -13.79
CA LEU A 150 9.31 -7.88 -13.37
C LEU A 150 7.83 -7.83 -13.03
N HIS A 151 7.46 -7.23 -11.90
CA HIS A 151 6.06 -7.07 -11.54
C HIS A 151 5.31 -6.23 -12.61
N GLN A 152 4.16 -6.70 -13.08
CA GLN A 152 3.42 -6.11 -14.21
C GLN A 152 3.09 -4.63 -13.97
N SER A 153 2.68 -4.29 -12.74
CA SER A 153 2.36 -2.91 -12.35
C SER A 153 3.56 -1.94 -12.36
N GLN A 154 4.78 -2.42 -12.64
CA GLN A 154 5.93 -1.55 -12.88
C GLN A 154 5.74 -0.68 -14.13
N PHE A 155 5.00 -1.16 -15.13
CA PHE A 155 4.69 -0.40 -16.35
C PHE A 155 3.40 0.40 -16.23
N GLU A 156 2.58 0.09 -15.22
CA GLU A 156 1.31 0.76 -14.94
C GLU A 156 1.48 2.03 -14.10
N THR A 157 2.70 2.38 -13.70
CA THR A 157 2.98 3.68 -13.10
C THR A 157 2.75 4.79 -14.11
N SER A 158 1.51 5.26 -14.22
CA SER A 158 1.27 6.67 -14.45
C SER A 158 2.13 7.42 -13.42
N LEU A 159 2.92 8.39 -13.87
CA LEU A 159 3.41 9.45 -12.99
C LEU A 159 2.25 9.78 -12.04
N GLN A 160 2.46 9.68 -10.73
CA GLN A 160 1.43 10.12 -9.78
C GLN A 160 1.21 11.60 -10.09
N ASP A 161 0.17 11.88 -10.87
CA ASP A 161 -0.21 13.24 -11.18
C ASP A 161 -0.41 13.94 -9.84
N PRO A 162 0.06 15.20 -9.70
CA PRO A 162 -0.09 15.94 -8.45
C PRO A 162 -1.56 15.92 -8.03
N LEU A 163 -1.84 15.25 -6.91
CA LEU A 163 -3.19 15.12 -6.41
C LEU A 163 -3.55 16.36 -5.59
N ARG A 164 -4.62 17.02 -5.97
CA ARG A 164 -5.18 18.14 -5.19
C ARG A 164 -6.34 17.62 -4.35
N LEU A 165 -6.17 17.63 -3.04
CA LEU A 165 -7.23 17.30 -2.10
C LEU A 165 -7.88 18.61 -1.63
N VAL A 166 -9.16 18.77 -1.93
CA VAL A 166 -9.89 20.00 -1.63
C VAL A 166 -10.98 19.71 -0.61
N PHE A 167 -10.85 20.32 0.55
CA PHE A 167 -11.78 20.21 1.66
C PHE A 167 -12.72 21.41 1.63
N VAL A 168 -14.01 21.16 1.53
CA VAL A 168 -15.02 22.19 1.30
C VAL A 168 -16.03 22.17 2.43
N MET A 169 -16.16 23.29 3.14
CA MET A 169 -17.27 23.56 4.05
C MET A 169 -18.35 24.34 3.31
N MET A 170 -19.56 23.78 3.22
CA MET A 170 -20.66 24.41 2.47
C MET A 170 -21.36 25.58 3.18
N SER A 171 -20.88 25.99 4.35
CA SER A 171 -21.40 27.15 5.09
C SER A 171 -20.25 28.08 5.46
N ALA A 172 -20.32 29.35 5.05
CA ALA A 172 -19.36 30.38 5.44
C ALA A 172 -19.42 30.73 6.94
N GLU A 173 -20.55 30.47 7.59
CA GLU A 173 -20.74 30.74 9.02
C GLU A 173 -20.19 29.63 9.93
N THR A 174 -19.90 28.45 9.36
CA THR A 174 -19.40 27.29 10.10
C THR A 174 -17.89 27.21 10.08
N SER A 175 -17.27 27.36 11.25
CA SER A 175 -15.84 27.09 11.44
C SER A 175 -15.58 25.60 11.65
N TRP A 176 -14.38 25.12 11.30
CA TRP A 176 -14.00 23.72 11.47
C TRP A 176 -12.50 23.54 11.64
N ASP A 177 -12.12 22.54 12.44
CA ASP A 177 -10.72 22.17 12.68
C ASP A 177 -10.21 21.13 11.68
N VAL A 178 -10.49 21.36 10.39
CA VAL A 178 -10.17 20.40 9.32
C VAL A 178 -8.66 20.16 9.18
N GLU A 179 -7.83 21.19 9.32
CA GLU A 179 -6.37 21.04 9.25
C GLU A 179 -5.84 20.10 10.36
N GLN A 180 -6.41 20.23 11.57
CA GLN A 180 -6.07 19.34 12.68
C GLN A 180 -6.61 17.93 12.45
N ALA A 181 -7.82 17.79 11.91
CA ALA A 181 -8.41 16.49 11.57
C ALA A 181 -7.56 15.75 10.53
N VAL A 182 -7.13 16.44 9.47
CA VAL A 182 -6.24 15.90 8.43
C VAL A 182 -4.94 15.38 9.07
N LYS A 183 -4.32 16.19 9.93
CA LYS A 183 -3.08 15.79 10.60
C LYS A 183 -3.24 14.58 11.54
N LEU A 184 -4.39 14.47 12.21
CA LEU A 184 -4.64 13.40 13.18
C LEU A 184 -5.07 12.09 12.50
N HIS A 185 -5.88 12.17 11.45
CA HIS A 185 -6.60 11.02 10.90
C HIS A 185 -6.20 10.66 9.46
N LEU A 186 -5.80 11.63 8.63
CA LEU A 186 -5.48 11.40 7.22
C LEU A 186 -3.98 11.32 6.94
N GLU A 187 -3.14 11.85 7.84
CA GLU A 187 -1.67 11.86 7.70
C GLU A 187 -1.05 10.49 7.34
N PRO A 188 -1.48 9.34 7.92
CA PRO A 188 -0.93 8.05 7.52
C PRO A 188 -1.10 7.77 6.01
N VAL A 189 -2.24 8.14 5.43
CA VAL A 189 -2.51 8.03 3.98
C VAL A 189 -1.69 9.06 3.21
N LEU A 190 -1.60 10.30 3.69
CA LEU A 190 -0.83 11.32 2.98
C LEU A 190 0.67 11.00 2.95
N SER A 191 1.20 10.32 3.96
CA SER A 191 2.62 9.99 4.08
C SER A 191 3.15 9.07 2.96
N ILE A 192 2.28 8.26 2.35
CA ILE A 192 2.61 7.36 1.25
C ILE A 192 2.42 8.02 -0.13
N LEU A 193 1.80 9.20 -0.18
CA LEU A 193 1.59 9.94 -1.43
C LEU A 193 2.82 10.81 -1.71
N SER A 194 3.41 10.66 -2.89
CA SER A 194 4.66 11.36 -3.23
C SER A 194 4.45 12.82 -3.61
N ASN A 195 3.24 13.21 -4.05
CA ASN A 195 2.95 14.54 -4.56
C ASN A 195 1.47 14.91 -4.38
N TYR A 196 1.16 15.67 -3.34
CA TYR A 196 -0.19 16.17 -3.08
C TYR A 196 -0.19 17.64 -2.65
N THR A 197 -1.34 18.29 -2.83
CA THR A 197 -1.63 19.63 -2.32
C THR A 197 -2.93 19.60 -1.54
N LEU A 198 -2.99 20.35 -0.44
CA LEU A 198 -4.18 20.50 0.37
C LEU A 198 -4.74 21.91 0.19
N GLU A 199 -6.06 22.00 0.06
CA GLU A 199 -6.78 23.26 -0.01
C GLU A 199 -8.03 23.17 0.85
N PHE A 200 -8.32 24.25 1.58
CA PHE A 200 -9.46 24.34 2.48
C PHE A 200 -10.31 25.53 2.05
N LEU A 201 -11.58 25.27 1.74
CA LEU A 201 -12.50 26.23 1.17
C LEU A 201 -13.77 26.34 2.03
N HIS A 202 -14.31 27.54 2.08
CA HIS A 202 -15.65 27.84 2.55
C HIS A 202 -16.48 28.35 1.36
N VAL A 203 -17.70 27.85 1.22
CA VAL A 203 -18.63 28.30 0.18
C VAL A 203 -19.63 29.27 0.81
N ASP A 204 -19.73 30.45 0.23
CA ASP A 204 -20.74 31.45 0.62
C ASP A 204 -22.15 30.91 0.36
N GLU A 205 -23.05 31.19 1.29
CA GLU A 205 -24.44 30.76 1.24
C GLU A 205 -25.23 31.63 0.25
N ASP A 206 -25.27 31.29 -1.04
CA ASP A 206 -26.13 32.04 -1.97
C ASP A 206 -26.87 31.20 -3.04
N VAL A 207 -28.20 31.28 -2.93
CA VAL A 207 -29.27 30.94 -3.89
C VAL A 207 -29.54 29.45 -4.15
N LYS A 208 -30.80 29.05 -3.91
CA LYS A 208 -31.35 27.74 -4.31
C LYS A 208 -31.28 27.58 -5.84
N SER A 209 -30.51 26.60 -6.31
CA SER A 209 -30.50 26.19 -7.71
C SER A 209 -31.77 25.38 -8.02
N PRO A 210 -32.41 25.57 -9.19
CA PRO A 210 -33.53 24.72 -9.58
C PRO A 210 -33.02 23.28 -9.81
N SER A 211 -33.79 22.29 -9.35
CA SER A 211 -33.50 20.87 -9.57
C SER A 211 -33.32 20.60 -11.07
N ARG A 212 -32.24 19.90 -11.40
CA ARG A 212 -31.89 19.54 -12.77
C ARG A 212 -30.98 18.32 -12.78
N TYR A 213 -31.14 17.51 -13.82
CA TYR A 213 -30.14 16.54 -14.21
C TYR A 213 -28.83 17.27 -14.61
N ILE A 214 -27.71 16.81 -14.06
CA ILE A 214 -26.38 17.34 -14.36
C ILE A 214 -25.65 16.37 -15.31
N ASP A 215 -25.34 15.17 -14.83
CA ASP A 215 -24.71 14.09 -15.57
C ASP A 215 -25.03 12.72 -14.92
N GLU A 216 -24.43 11.65 -15.43
CA GLU A 216 -24.67 10.27 -14.96
C GLU A 216 -23.92 9.92 -13.66
N HIS A 217 -23.04 10.79 -13.15
CA HIS A 217 -22.24 10.55 -11.95
C HIS A 217 -22.81 11.29 -10.73
N PHE A 218 -23.49 12.42 -10.95
CA PHE A 218 -24.10 13.20 -9.88
C PHE A 218 -25.55 12.78 -9.61
N PRO A 219 -25.88 12.32 -8.38
CA PRO A 219 -27.25 11.93 -8.03
C PRO A 219 -28.26 13.08 -8.19
N GLU A 220 -29.39 12.83 -8.87
CA GLU A 220 -30.39 13.86 -9.16
C GLU A 220 -31.03 14.41 -7.88
N GLU A 221 -31.17 13.59 -6.84
CA GLU A 221 -31.73 13.98 -5.54
C GLU A 221 -30.89 15.07 -4.88
N LEU A 222 -29.56 15.00 -5.01
CA LEU A 222 -28.63 16.00 -4.48
C LEU A 222 -28.73 17.35 -5.22
N SER A 223 -29.37 17.40 -6.40
CA SER A 223 -29.54 18.64 -7.16
C SER A 223 -30.45 19.67 -6.48
N MET A 224 -31.27 19.21 -5.52
CA MET A 224 -32.16 20.07 -4.74
C MET A 224 -31.44 20.76 -3.57
N LEU A 225 -30.25 20.30 -3.21
CA LEU A 225 -29.49 20.85 -2.10
C LEU A 225 -28.87 22.19 -2.48
N PRO A 226 -29.05 23.25 -1.66
CA PRO A 226 -28.43 24.54 -1.89
C PRO A 226 -26.94 24.45 -2.19
N ASN A 227 -26.50 25.15 -3.24
CA ASN A 227 -25.13 25.33 -3.69
C ASN A 227 -24.37 24.06 -4.14
N LEU A 228 -24.84 22.85 -3.81
CA LEU A 228 -24.12 21.61 -4.09
C LEU A 228 -24.01 21.33 -5.59
N ALA A 229 -25.13 21.43 -6.31
CA ALA A 229 -25.18 21.22 -7.76
C ALA A 229 -24.31 22.21 -8.53
N ASP A 230 -24.37 23.48 -8.15
CA ASP A 230 -23.62 24.55 -8.80
C ASP A 230 -22.13 24.48 -8.47
N PHE A 231 -21.78 24.09 -7.23
CA PHE A 231 -20.40 23.81 -6.85
C PHE A 231 -19.82 22.66 -7.67
N TYR A 232 -20.54 21.53 -7.79
CA TYR A 232 -20.14 20.41 -8.63
C TYR A 232 -19.88 20.85 -10.07
N LEU A 233 -20.83 21.54 -10.69
CA LEU A 233 -20.70 22.03 -12.08
C LEU A 233 -19.49 22.96 -12.29
N ALA A 234 -19.20 23.84 -11.33
CA ALA A 234 -18.05 24.73 -11.42
C ALA A 234 -16.70 24.00 -11.30
N HIS A 235 -16.70 22.80 -10.71
CA HIS A 235 -15.49 22.05 -10.33
C HIS A 235 -15.37 20.66 -11.00
N ASN A 236 -16.22 20.33 -11.97
CA ASN A 236 -16.27 19.03 -12.65
C ASN A 236 -15.25 18.89 -13.80
N SER A 237 -13.98 19.29 -13.62
CA SER A 237 -13.04 19.39 -14.77
C SER A 237 -11.65 18.80 -14.61
N SER A 238 -11.29 18.21 -13.46
CA SER A 238 -9.94 17.65 -13.27
C SER A 238 -9.96 16.25 -12.66
N ASN A 239 -9.36 15.29 -13.37
CA ASN A 239 -9.10 13.93 -12.86
C ASN A 239 -8.05 13.91 -11.74
N SER A 240 -7.29 14.98 -11.52
CA SER A 240 -6.25 15.07 -10.48
C SER A 240 -6.72 15.81 -9.22
N THR A 241 -8.02 16.06 -9.08
CA THR A 241 -8.59 16.74 -7.91
C THR A 241 -9.68 15.88 -7.29
N VAL A 242 -9.58 15.68 -5.97
CA VAL A 242 -10.56 14.91 -5.20
C VAL A 242 -11.12 15.81 -4.11
N TYR A 243 -12.44 15.97 -4.13
CA TYR A 243 -13.16 16.85 -3.21
C TYR A 243 -13.69 16.09 -1.99
N LEU A 244 -13.55 16.66 -0.79
CA LEU A 244 -14.32 16.28 0.39
C LEU A 244 -15.23 17.44 0.76
N LEU A 245 -16.54 17.25 0.62
CA LEU A 245 -17.51 18.28 0.86
C LEU A 245 -18.28 17.96 2.14
N TYR A 246 -18.12 18.80 3.17
CA TYR A 246 -18.89 18.74 4.39
C TYR A 246 -20.18 19.56 4.20
N TYR A 247 -21.32 18.88 4.26
CA TYR A 247 -22.64 19.47 4.11
C TYR A 247 -23.37 19.56 5.45
N PRO A 248 -23.48 20.76 6.07
CA PRO A 248 -24.27 20.92 7.28
C PRO A 248 -25.76 20.88 6.97
N PHE A 249 -26.52 20.05 7.70
CA PHE A 249 -27.98 19.92 7.52
C PHE A 249 -28.73 21.23 7.75
N GLU A 250 -28.18 22.18 8.51
CA GLU A 250 -28.77 23.51 8.76
C GLU A 250 -29.00 24.31 7.46
N LEU A 251 -28.29 23.99 6.37
CA LEU A 251 -28.46 24.64 5.06
C LEU A 251 -29.62 24.06 4.24
N ALA A 252 -29.99 22.80 4.49
CA ALA A 252 -31.08 22.16 3.78
C ALA A 252 -32.42 22.48 4.45
N ASP A 253 -33.49 22.48 3.65
CA ASP A 253 -34.84 22.53 4.21
C ASP A 253 -35.26 21.15 4.76
N ASP A 254 -36.39 21.10 5.45
CA ASP A 254 -36.94 19.88 6.08
C ASP A 254 -37.07 18.68 5.11
N SER A 255 -36.98 18.91 3.80
CA SER A 255 -37.04 17.87 2.78
C SER A 255 -35.88 16.86 2.88
N ILE A 256 -34.71 17.27 3.39
CA ILE A 256 -33.53 16.40 3.50
C ILE A 256 -33.76 15.20 4.42
N HIS A 257 -34.65 15.34 5.41
CA HIS A 257 -35.03 14.24 6.32
C HIS A 257 -35.71 13.06 5.63
N THR A 258 -36.24 13.29 4.42
CA THR A 258 -36.92 12.28 3.62
C THR A 258 -36.17 11.90 2.35
N MET A 259 -35.03 12.53 2.10
CA MET A 259 -34.23 12.31 0.90
C MET A 259 -33.40 11.02 1.01
N SER A 260 -33.32 10.27 -0.09
CA SER A 260 -32.50 9.07 -0.19
C SER A 260 -31.82 9.00 -1.54
N VAL A 261 -30.55 8.59 -1.57
CA VAL A 261 -29.78 8.31 -2.80
C VAL A 261 -29.50 6.82 -2.83
N ASP A 262 -29.85 6.13 -3.91
CA ASP A 262 -29.62 4.69 -4.08
C ASP A 262 -30.10 3.83 -2.89
N ASN A 263 -31.27 4.15 -2.34
CA ASN A 263 -31.88 3.55 -1.14
C ASN A 263 -31.18 3.86 0.20
N HIS A 264 -30.19 4.75 0.23
CA HIS A 264 -29.56 5.22 1.46
C HIS A 264 -30.20 6.55 1.87
N SER A 265 -30.81 6.59 3.05
CA SER A 265 -31.34 7.84 3.62
C SER A 265 -30.18 8.80 3.90
N ILE A 266 -30.28 10.03 3.40
CA ILE A 266 -29.24 11.05 3.61
C ILE A 266 -29.22 11.45 5.09
N TYR A 267 -30.39 11.67 5.67
CA TYR A 267 -30.53 11.96 7.09
C TYR A 267 -30.68 10.68 7.91
N SER A 268 -29.86 10.57 8.94
CA SER A 268 -30.04 9.61 10.01
C SER A 268 -29.84 10.32 11.35
N SER A 269 -30.69 10.01 12.33
CA SER A 269 -30.57 10.54 13.70
C SER A 269 -29.47 9.85 14.53
N LYS A 270 -28.79 8.86 13.94
CA LYS A 270 -27.84 7.99 14.64
C LYS A 270 -26.49 7.84 13.94
N GLU A 271 -26.45 8.03 12.63
CA GLU A 271 -25.30 7.68 11.79
C GLU A 271 -25.02 8.80 10.80
N ASN A 272 -23.74 9.05 10.53
CA ASN A 272 -23.33 9.96 9.47
C ASN A 272 -23.55 9.30 8.10
N THR A 273 -23.84 10.10 7.08
CA THR A 273 -23.95 9.60 5.71
C THR A 273 -22.78 10.10 4.88
N PHE A 274 -22.07 9.18 4.24
CA PHE A 274 -20.96 9.49 3.33
C PHE A 274 -21.32 8.98 1.93
N LEU A 275 -21.39 9.88 0.94
CA LEU A 275 -21.71 9.55 -0.43
C LEU A 275 -20.49 9.80 -1.33
N ASN A 276 -20.05 8.78 -2.04
CA ASN A 276 -18.98 8.90 -3.03
C ASN A 276 -19.57 9.24 -4.40
N ILE A 277 -19.07 10.32 -5.02
CA ILE A 277 -19.44 10.75 -6.37
C ILE A 277 -18.26 10.42 -7.29
N LYS A 278 -18.51 9.45 -8.19
CA LYS A 278 -17.49 8.83 -9.04
C LYS A 278 -16.69 9.89 -9.81
N SER A 279 -15.35 9.74 -9.78
CA SER A 279 -14.39 10.60 -10.48
C SER A 279 -14.37 12.07 -10.02
N TRP A 280 -15.04 12.42 -8.92
CA TRP A 280 -15.08 13.78 -8.40
C TRP A 280 -14.65 13.87 -6.93
N GLY A 281 -15.25 13.08 -6.04
CA GLY A 281 -14.99 13.21 -4.61
C GLY A 281 -16.10 12.63 -3.76
N SER A 282 -16.31 13.18 -2.58
CA SER A 282 -17.29 12.67 -1.63
C SER A 282 -18.02 13.78 -0.90
N VAL A 283 -19.28 13.52 -0.55
CA VAL A 283 -20.13 14.41 0.24
C VAL A 283 -20.40 13.75 1.59
N TYR A 284 -20.11 14.45 2.66
CA TYR A 284 -20.35 14.02 4.02
C TYR A 284 -21.48 14.83 4.65
N PHE A 285 -22.50 14.11 5.13
CA PHE A 285 -23.62 14.64 5.86
C PHE A 285 -23.51 14.24 7.33
N ALA A 286 -23.22 15.22 8.18
CA ALA A 286 -23.04 14.99 9.61
C ALA A 286 -24.40 14.86 10.32
N HIS A 287 -24.62 13.77 11.06
CA HIS A 287 -25.90 13.46 11.73
C HIS A 287 -26.37 14.47 12.79
N THR A 288 -25.49 15.36 13.24
CA THR A 288 -25.77 16.26 14.37
C THR A 288 -26.20 17.64 13.90
N GLU A 289 -27.46 17.98 14.15
CA GLU A 289 -28.06 19.33 14.04
C GLU A 289 -27.51 20.33 15.08
N SER A 290 -26.48 19.96 15.86
CA SER A 290 -26.05 20.68 17.07
C SER A 290 -24.70 21.39 16.97
N TYR A 291 -24.01 21.35 15.83
CA TYR A 291 -22.77 22.11 15.64
C TYR A 291 -23.09 23.54 15.23
N HIS A 292 -23.59 24.33 16.18
CA HIS A 292 -23.80 25.76 15.95
C HIS A 292 -22.45 26.45 15.69
N GLY A 293 -22.08 26.58 14.41
CA GLY A 293 -20.94 27.36 13.92
C GLY A 293 -19.54 26.77 14.14
N TYR A 294 -19.39 25.57 14.71
CA TYR A 294 -18.06 24.96 14.92
C TYR A 294 -18.07 23.41 14.89
N VAL A 295 -17.17 22.83 14.10
CA VAL A 295 -16.93 21.39 13.99
C VAL A 295 -15.50 21.05 14.42
N SER A 296 -15.33 20.27 15.50
CA SER A 296 -13.99 19.91 15.99
C SER A 296 -13.35 18.79 15.18
N ALA A 297 -12.03 18.63 15.31
CA ALA A 297 -11.28 17.56 14.64
C ALA A 297 -11.79 16.15 15.00
N LEU A 298 -12.27 15.95 16.25
CA LEU A 298 -12.83 14.67 16.68
C LEU A 298 -14.17 14.36 15.99
N ASN A 299 -14.97 15.39 15.71
CA ASN A 299 -16.25 15.24 15.00
C ASN A 299 -16.05 14.92 13.51
N LEU A 300 -14.84 15.17 12.99
CA LEU A 300 -14.45 14.86 11.62
C LEU A 300 -13.77 13.49 11.49
N ALA A 301 -13.59 12.72 12.56
CA ALA A 301 -12.85 11.45 12.52
C ALA A 301 -13.44 10.46 11.49
N ASP A 302 -14.74 10.19 11.55
CA ASP A 302 -15.43 9.29 10.62
C ASP A 302 -15.36 9.82 9.18
N CYS A 303 -15.54 11.15 9.01
CA CYS A 303 -15.46 11.83 7.72
C CYS A 303 -14.07 11.67 7.08
N MET A 304 -13.00 11.85 7.87
CA MET A 304 -11.62 11.68 7.42
C MET A 304 -11.31 10.22 7.12
N TRP A 305 -11.89 9.28 7.88
CA TRP A 305 -11.71 7.85 7.65
C TRP A 305 -12.34 7.43 6.32
N SER A 306 -13.59 7.81 6.03
CA SER A 306 -14.22 7.48 4.74
C SER A 306 -13.54 8.22 3.58
N PHE A 307 -13.07 9.45 3.81
CA PHE A 307 -12.31 10.16 2.79
C PHE A 307 -10.95 9.51 2.49
N ALA A 308 -10.28 8.94 3.50
CA ALA A 308 -9.08 8.14 3.32
C ALA A 308 -9.33 6.98 2.34
N GLU A 309 -10.46 6.27 2.46
CA GLU A 309 -10.82 5.21 1.52
C GLU A 309 -10.96 5.73 0.09
N THR A 310 -11.65 6.85 -0.11
CA THR A 310 -11.79 7.49 -1.43
C THR A 310 -10.43 7.81 -2.05
N VAL A 311 -9.49 8.34 -1.25
CA VAL A 311 -8.13 8.64 -1.71
C VAL A 311 -7.35 7.37 -2.07
N LEU A 312 -7.48 6.31 -1.27
CA LEU A 312 -6.82 5.03 -1.53
C LEU A 312 -7.40 4.33 -2.78
N ASP A 313 -8.72 4.39 -2.98
CA ASP A 313 -9.41 3.89 -4.17
C ASP A 313 -8.96 4.61 -5.44
N HIS A 314 -8.75 5.93 -5.35
CA HIS A 314 -8.22 6.74 -6.46
C HIS A 314 -6.85 6.24 -6.96
N TYR A 315 -6.01 5.73 -6.06
CA TYR A 315 -4.72 5.13 -6.40
C TYR A 315 -4.76 3.61 -6.57
N HIS A 316 -5.95 3.01 -6.65
CA HIS A 316 -6.14 1.57 -6.83
C HIS A 316 -5.44 0.71 -5.76
N PHE A 317 -5.46 1.17 -4.51
CA PHE A 317 -4.99 0.35 -3.39
C PHE A 317 -5.93 -0.85 -3.21
N PRO A 318 -5.42 -2.02 -2.77
CA PRO A 318 -6.24 -3.20 -2.45
C PRO A 318 -7.45 -2.84 -1.57
N ASN A 319 -8.62 -3.41 -1.84
CA ASN A 319 -9.88 -2.93 -1.27
C ASN A 319 -10.74 -4.01 -0.55
N GLU A 320 -10.26 -5.24 -0.34
CA GLU A 320 -11.05 -6.20 0.47
C GLU A 320 -11.13 -5.82 1.95
N ASN A 321 -10.10 -5.15 2.46
CA ASN A 321 -10.14 -4.57 3.79
C ASN A 321 -10.31 -3.06 3.63
N MET A 322 -11.39 -2.52 4.18
CA MET A 322 -11.78 -1.11 4.04
C MET A 322 -10.96 -0.23 4.98
N ALA A 323 -10.45 -0.78 6.09
CA ALA A 323 -9.60 -0.07 7.04
C ALA A 323 -8.36 0.53 6.35
N PRO A 324 -8.24 1.87 6.26
CA PRO A 324 -7.16 2.54 5.54
C PRO A 324 -5.76 2.12 6.01
N ALA A 325 -5.59 1.90 7.32
CA ALA A 325 -4.32 1.45 7.88
C ALA A 325 -3.88 0.10 7.30
N LEU A 326 -4.78 -0.88 7.22
CA LEU A 326 -4.48 -2.19 6.65
C LEU A 326 -4.19 -2.11 5.15
N ARG A 327 -4.96 -1.32 4.40
CA ARG A 327 -4.74 -1.05 2.96
C ARG A 327 -3.36 -0.46 2.69
N ILE A 328 -2.93 0.50 3.52
CA ILE A 328 -1.58 1.08 3.44
C ILE A 328 -0.51 -0.01 3.65
N GLN A 329 -0.69 -0.89 4.63
CA GLN A 329 0.27 -1.97 4.87
C GLN A 329 0.31 -2.99 3.72
N MET A 330 -0.84 -3.33 3.12
CA MET A 330 -0.90 -4.16 1.91
C MET A 330 -0.11 -3.51 0.77
N TYR A 331 -0.34 -2.23 0.51
CA TYR A 331 0.40 -1.49 -0.50
C TYR A 331 1.91 -1.48 -0.25
N LYS A 332 2.36 -1.22 0.98
CA LYS A 332 3.79 -1.21 1.32
C LYS A 332 4.45 -2.55 0.99
N ARG A 333 3.76 -3.67 1.24
CA ARG A 333 4.25 -5.02 0.90
C ARG A 333 4.33 -5.23 -0.61
N ILE A 334 3.26 -4.91 -1.34
CA ILE A 334 3.22 -5.00 -2.81
C ILE A 334 4.32 -4.13 -3.43
N ALA A 335 4.44 -2.87 -3.01
CA ALA A 335 5.44 -1.93 -3.51
C ALA A 335 6.88 -2.39 -3.19
N THR A 336 7.10 -3.01 -2.03
CA THR A 336 8.40 -3.62 -1.70
C THR A 336 8.73 -4.78 -2.65
N VAL A 337 7.78 -5.68 -2.93
CA VAL A 337 7.96 -6.76 -3.91
C VAL A 337 8.25 -6.21 -5.30
N ARG A 338 7.50 -5.19 -5.72
CA ARG A 338 7.74 -4.47 -6.97
C ARG A 338 9.17 -3.93 -7.05
N ASN A 339 9.65 -3.22 -6.02
CA ASN A 339 11.02 -2.70 -5.97
C ASN A 339 12.08 -3.81 -6.03
N LEU A 340 11.86 -4.95 -5.36
CA LEU A 340 12.78 -6.09 -5.39
C LEU A 340 12.88 -6.74 -6.78
N THR A 341 11.74 -6.93 -7.46
CA THR A 341 11.73 -7.43 -8.84
C THR A 341 12.32 -6.43 -9.82
N TYR A 342 12.08 -5.12 -9.63
CA TYR A 342 12.73 -4.08 -10.42
C TYR A 342 14.25 -4.08 -10.24
N PHE A 343 14.75 -4.18 -9.00
CA PHE A 343 16.17 -4.35 -8.75
C PHE A 343 16.75 -5.57 -9.47
N SER A 344 16.05 -6.71 -9.41
CA SER A 344 16.46 -7.94 -10.12
C SER A 344 16.53 -7.74 -11.64
N HIS A 345 15.58 -7.02 -12.22
CA HIS A 345 15.63 -6.62 -13.62
C HIS A 345 16.84 -5.70 -13.92
N ARG A 346 17.10 -4.68 -13.11
CA ARG A 346 18.30 -3.83 -13.27
C ARG A 346 19.59 -4.64 -13.13
N LEU A 347 19.61 -5.64 -12.23
CA LEU A 347 20.73 -6.55 -12.08
C LEU A 347 20.93 -7.41 -13.33
N SER A 348 19.87 -7.81 -14.03
CA SER A 348 19.99 -8.59 -15.28
C SER A 348 20.70 -7.81 -16.37
N GLN A 349 20.40 -6.50 -16.50
CA GLN A 349 21.10 -5.59 -17.41
C GLN A 349 22.60 -5.50 -17.06
N VAL A 350 22.92 -5.37 -15.77
CA VAL A 350 24.31 -5.36 -15.28
C VAL A 350 25.01 -6.69 -15.58
N VAL A 351 24.35 -7.83 -15.40
CA VAL A 351 24.90 -9.15 -15.74
C VAL A 351 25.20 -9.26 -17.24
N GLY A 352 24.26 -8.85 -18.10
CA GLY A 352 24.47 -8.83 -19.56
C GLY A 352 25.62 -7.92 -19.98
N TRP A 353 25.78 -6.77 -19.30
CA TRP A 353 26.93 -5.89 -19.51
C TRP A 353 28.26 -6.51 -19.06
N LEU A 354 28.28 -7.18 -17.90
CA LEU A 354 29.45 -7.86 -17.33
C LEU A 354 29.91 -9.07 -18.14
N GLU A 355 29.03 -9.69 -18.92
CA GLU A 355 29.43 -10.77 -19.84
C GLU A 355 30.30 -10.25 -20.99
N ARG A 356 30.16 -8.96 -21.34
CA ARG A 356 30.88 -8.30 -22.44
C ARG A 356 32.08 -7.48 -21.96
N ASN A 357 32.11 -7.10 -20.68
CA ASN A 357 33.07 -6.16 -20.10
C ASN A 357 33.74 -6.71 -18.84
N ILE A 358 34.75 -6.00 -18.33
CA ILE A 358 35.41 -6.36 -17.07
C ILE A 358 34.73 -5.62 -15.91
N LEU A 359 34.44 -6.33 -14.82
CA LEU A 359 33.94 -5.75 -13.59
C LEU A 359 34.95 -4.74 -13.02
N ASP A 360 34.55 -3.47 -12.95
CA ASP A 360 35.32 -2.46 -12.23
C ASP A 360 35.00 -2.47 -10.72
N SER A 361 35.88 -1.85 -9.92
CA SER A 361 35.73 -1.84 -8.47
C SER A 361 34.53 -1.04 -7.97
N SER A 362 34.12 0.01 -8.70
CA SER A 362 32.95 0.83 -8.34
C SER A 362 31.65 0.05 -8.50
N LEU A 363 31.48 -0.66 -9.61
CA LEU A 363 30.33 -1.50 -9.91
C LEU A 363 30.29 -2.71 -8.97
N GLY A 364 31.45 -3.30 -8.67
CA GLY A 364 31.53 -4.35 -7.65
C GLY A 364 31.02 -3.89 -6.27
N SER A 365 31.43 -2.69 -5.83
CA SER A 365 30.93 -2.10 -4.58
C SER A 365 29.44 -1.80 -4.64
N ALA A 366 28.95 -1.24 -5.74
CA ALA A 366 27.53 -0.94 -5.97
C ALA A 366 26.65 -2.19 -5.84
N ILE A 367 27.08 -3.30 -6.45
CA ILE A 367 26.36 -4.58 -6.37
C ILE A 367 26.36 -5.12 -4.93
N LEU A 368 27.49 -5.07 -4.22
CA LEU A 368 27.56 -5.52 -2.82
C LEU A 368 26.66 -4.67 -1.91
N ASP A 369 26.73 -3.34 -2.02
CA ASP A 369 25.89 -2.41 -1.26
C ASP A 369 24.39 -2.66 -1.52
N ALA A 370 24.04 -3.00 -2.76
CA ALA A 370 22.68 -3.35 -3.14
C ALA A 370 22.21 -4.66 -2.49
N PHE A 371 23.06 -5.69 -2.44
CA PHE A 371 22.74 -6.94 -1.74
C PHE A 371 22.62 -6.75 -0.22
N ASP A 372 23.45 -5.90 0.38
CA ASP A 372 23.34 -5.57 1.81
C ASP A 372 22.01 -4.87 2.13
N ARG A 373 21.57 -3.94 1.28
CA ARG A 373 20.25 -3.29 1.41
C ARG A 373 19.11 -4.29 1.21
N ARG A 374 19.22 -5.18 0.22
CA ARG A 374 18.23 -6.24 -0.01
C ARG A 374 18.08 -7.15 1.21
N GLU A 375 19.18 -7.50 1.86
CA GLU A 375 19.14 -8.29 3.09
C GLU A 375 18.48 -7.53 4.24
N GLN A 376 18.70 -6.21 4.35
CA GLN A 376 17.97 -5.38 5.32
C GLN A 376 16.46 -5.35 5.03
N VAL A 377 16.04 -5.23 3.77
CA VAL A 377 14.61 -5.31 3.39
C VAL A 377 13.99 -6.61 3.89
N LYS A 378 14.64 -7.75 3.65
CA LYS A 378 14.17 -9.06 4.14
C LYS A 378 14.03 -9.09 5.66
N GLN A 379 15.02 -8.57 6.38
CA GLN A 379 14.98 -8.51 7.84
C GLN A 379 13.82 -7.65 8.35
N MET A 380 13.50 -6.53 7.67
CA MET A 380 12.39 -5.66 8.06
C MET A 380 11.04 -6.32 7.78
N LEU A 381 10.87 -6.99 6.63
CA LEU A 381 9.67 -7.78 6.32
C LEU A 381 9.42 -8.89 7.35
N GLN A 382 10.48 -9.55 7.85
CA GLN A 382 10.37 -10.56 8.90
C GLN A 382 10.01 -10.00 10.28
N LYS A 383 10.30 -8.72 10.52
CA LYS A 383 10.01 -7.99 11.76
C LYS A 383 8.70 -7.20 11.73
N TYR A 384 7.92 -7.33 10.64
CA TYR A 384 6.68 -6.58 10.43
C TYR A 384 6.86 -5.07 10.27
N ASP A 385 8.07 -4.59 9.97
CA ASP A 385 8.37 -3.17 9.74
C ASP A 385 8.29 -2.85 8.24
N TYR A 386 7.06 -2.73 7.74
CA TYR A 386 6.82 -2.53 6.31
C TYR A 386 7.16 -1.12 5.83
N ASP A 387 7.10 -0.12 6.72
CA ASP A 387 7.54 1.25 6.45
C ASP A 387 9.02 1.28 6.08
N LEU A 388 9.87 0.71 6.95
CA LEU A 388 11.30 0.69 6.71
C LEU A 388 11.67 -0.25 5.56
N ALA A 389 10.96 -1.36 5.38
CA ALA A 389 11.14 -2.24 4.22
C ALA A 389 10.88 -1.50 2.90
N LEU A 390 9.79 -0.73 2.81
CA LEU A 390 9.48 0.06 1.62
C LEU A 390 10.52 1.16 1.39
N GLN A 391 10.93 1.87 2.44
CA GLN A 391 11.95 2.91 2.34
C GLN A 391 13.28 2.35 1.82
N ILE A 392 13.80 1.29 2.45
CA ILE A 392 15.09 0.69 2.06
C ILE A 392 15.01 0.10 0.65
N SER A 393 13.90 -0.52 0.26
CA SER A 393 13.73 -1.07 -1.10
C SER A 393 13.64 0.02 -2.17
N THR A 394 13.04 1.16 -1.86
CA THR A 394 13.00 2.34 -2.74
C THR A 394 14.40 2.94 -2.90
N ASP A 395 15.12 3.10 -1.79
CA ASP A 395 16.50 3.58 -1.79
C ASP A 395 17.45 2.63 -2.53
N LEU A 396 17.26 1.31 -2.38
CA LEU A 396 18.00 0.28 -3.10
C LEU A 396 17.92 0.51 -4.61
N VAL A 397 16.71 0.66 -5.14
CA VAL A 397 16.48 0.91 -6.56
C VAL A 397 17.12 2.24 -6.99
N ALA A 398 16.82 3.33 -6.28
CA ALA A 398 17.29 4.67 -6.65
C ALA A 398 18.82 4.80 -6.63
N VAL A 399 19.48 4.23 -5.62
CA VAL A 399 20.94 4.24 -5.50
C VAL A 399 21.57 3.37 -6.57
N PHE A 400 21.04 2.16 -6.79
CA PHE A 400 21.58 1.22 -7.77
C PHE A 400 21.46 1.78 -9.19
N ASP A 401 20.30 2.33 -9.56
CA ASP A 401 20.08 2.98 -10.85
C ASP A 401 21.07 4.12 -11.10
N LYS A 402 21.26 4.99 -10.11
CA LYS A 402 22.21 6.09 -10.21
C LYS A 402 23.65 5.61 -10.40
N GLN A 403 24.03 4.49 -9.78
CA GLN A 403 25.37 3.91 -9.92
C GLN A 403 25.60 3.27 -11.29
N ILE A 404 24.54 2.77 -11.93
CA ILE A 404 24.63 2.09 -13.23
C ILE A 404 24.20 2.96 -14.42
N GLN A 405 23.77 4.21 -14.20
CA GLN A 405 23.21 5.09 -15.24
C GLN A 405 24.12 5.36 -16.45
N ASN A 406 25.44 5.18 -16.28
CA ASN A 406 26.43 5.43 -17.33
C ASN A 406 26.80 4.15 -18.12
N LEU A 407 26.18 3.02 -17.80
CA LEU A 407 26.41 1.76 -18.51
C LEU A 407 25.53 1.71 -19.77
N ASP A 408 26.12 1.19 -20.86
CA ASP A 408 25.44 1.01 -22.14
C ASP A 408 24.82 -0.39 -22.21
N PHE A 409 23.49 -0.49 -22.12
CA PHE A 409 22.77 -1.74 -21.88
C PHE A 409 22.13 -2.38 -23.13
N GLY A 410 22.19 -1.73 -24.31
CA GLY A 410 21.47 -2.22 -25.52
C GLY A 410 19.94 -2.15 -25.40
N ASP A 411 19.22 -2.63 -26.43
CA ASP A 411 17.75 -2.62 -26.50
C ASP A 411 17.13 -3.89 -25.88
N LEU A 412 15.98 -3.76 -25.20
CA LEU A 412 15.21 -4.87 -24.58
C LEU A 412 13.87 -5.09 -25.30
N GLU A 413 13.42 -6.35 -25.37
CA GLU A 413 12.07 -6.72 -25.85
C GLU A 413 11.24 -7.33 -24.71
N ILE A 414 9.94 -7.01 -24.69
CA ILE A 414 8.94 -7.60 -23.78
C ILE A 414 8.30 -8.78 -24.52
N ILE A 415 8.27 -9.95 -23.88
CA ILE A 415 7.52 -11.11 -24.37
C ILE A 415 6.25 -11.21 -23.51
N GLU A 416 5.09 -10.98 -24.12
CA GLU A 416 3.76 -11.17 -23.50
C GLU A 416 3.39 -12.65 -23.36
#